data_AF-A0A2A6REB3-F1
#
_entry.id   AF-A0A2A6REB3-F1
#
_cell.length_a   1.000
_cell.length_b   1.000
_cell.length_c   1.000
_cell.angle_alpha   90.00
_cell.angle_beta   90.00
_cell.angle_gamma   90.00
#
_symmetry.space_group_name_H-M   'P 1'
#
loop_
_entity.id
_entity.type
_entity.pdbx_description
1 polymer ?
#
loop_
_entity_poly.entity_id
_entity_poly.type
_entity_poly.pdbx_seq_one_letter_code
_entity_poly.pdbx_strand_id
1 'polypeptide(L)'
;MFICSVVGDQQTLRVRYLPVAAWSFVLLVALGIADIVRRIFDQQVVDVEGPMAAIAGLAAFAFFVLYTGGQLVSIAFDRERDQICLRHYGLRGLRTERRMSDVTALEVRVLRRAQHRIELRFRSGERLPLTPYYIISVTNRGLKGMSRILALEPTVIAPPSRVIR
;
A
#
# COMPACT_ATOMS: atom_id res chain seq x y z
N MET A 1 8.42 -4.07 -2.85
CA MET A 1 7.54 -4.87 -3.74
C MET A 1 6.13 -4.87 -3.15
N PHE A 2 5.12 -4.58 -3.97
CA PHE A 2 3.72 -4.48 -3.56
C PHE A 2 2.88 -5.38 -4.46
N ILE A 3 1.87 -6.05 -3.90
CA ILE A 3 0.88 -6.78 -4.70
C ILE A 3 -0.40 -5.95 -4.70
N CYS A 4 -0.92 -5.70 -5.91
CA CYS A 4 -2.24 -5.14 -6.12
C CYS A 4 -3.17 -6.23 -6.66
N SER A 5 -4.26 -6.53 -5.95
CA SER A 5 -5.33 -7.39 -6.47
C SER A 5 -6.57 -6.56 -6.76
N VAL A 6 -7.21 -6.85 -7.89
CA VAL A 6 -8.44 -6.19 -8.32
C VAL A 6 -9.47 -7.27 -8.55
N VAL A 7 -10.58 -7.20 -7.83
CA VAL A 7 -11.68 -8.16 -7.86
C VAL A 7 -12.98 -7.40 -7.95
N GLY A 8 -13.84 -7.76 -8.90
CA GLY A 8 -15.13 -7.12 -9.08
C GLY A 8 -15.60 -7.13 -10.53
N ASP A 9 -16.73 -6.48 -10.76
CA ASP A 9 -17.41 -6.35 -12.05
C ASP A 9 -17.59 -4.86 -12.41
N GLN A 10 -18.59 -4.54 -13.25
CA GLN A 10 -18.86 -3.17 -13.69
C GLN A 10 -19.63 -2.33 -12.65
N GLN A 11 -20.23 -2.96 -11.64
CA GLN A 11 -21.02 -2.28 -10.61
C GLN A 11 -20.24 -2.16 -9.30
N THR A 12 -19.44 -3.16 -8.97
CA THR A 12 -18.63 -3.20 -7.75
C THR A 12 -17.19 -3.55 -8.09
N LEU A 13 -16.24 -2.73 -7.64
CA LEU A 13 -14.82 -3.00 -7.83
C LEU A 13 -14.10 -2.88 -6.50
N ARG A 14 -13.32 -3.89 -6.14
CA ARG A 14 -12.45 -3.86 -4.97
C ARG A 14 -10.99 -3.95 -5.38
N VAL A 15 -10.22 -2.96 -4.98
CA VAL A 15 -8.76 -2.89 -5.19
C VAL A 15 -8.09 -3.07 -3.84
N ARG A 16 -7.15 -4.01 -3.73
CA ARG A 16 -6.40 -4.28 -2.49
C ARG A 16 -4.91 -4.15 -2.75
N TYR A 17 -4.23 -3.47 -1.86
CA TYR A 17 -2.79 -3.26 -1.86
C TYR A 17 -2.18 -3.93 -0.63
N LEU A 18 -1.21 -4.81 -0.88
CA LEU A 18 -0.44 -5.50 0.15
C LEU A 18 1.05 -5.12 0.02
N PRO A 19 1.67 -4.50 1.05
CA PRO A 19 3.09 -4.18 1.05
C PRO A 19 3.92 -5.42 1.39
N VAL A 20 3.99 -6.35 0.43
CA VAL A 20 4.64 -7.67 0.61
C VAL A 20 6.05 -7.53 1.14
N ALA A 21 6.86 -6.60 0.64
CA ALA A 21 8.24 -6.45 1.12
C ALA A 21 8.31 -6.10 2.63
N ALA A 22 7.41 -5.25 3.13
CA ALA A 22 7.35 -4.92 4.55
C ALA A 22 6.93 -6.14 5.39
N TRP A 23 5.90 -6.86 4.94
CA TRP A 23 5.43 -8.07 5.62
C TRP A 23 6.43 -9.24 5.56
N SER A 24 7.11 -9.43 4.44
CA SER A 24 8.18 -10.43 4.29
C SER A 24 9.38 -10.10 5.16
N PHE A 25 9.75 -8.82 5.26
CA PHE A 25 10.81 -8.39 6.18
C PHE A 25 10.47 -8.73 7.64
N VAL A 26 9.26 -8.41 8.07
CA VAL A 26 8.78 -8.71 9.42
C VAL A 26 8.78 -10.21 9.69
N LEU A 27 8.37 -11.02 8.70
CA LEU A 27 8.42 -12.48 8.81
C LEU A 27 9.86 -12.99 9.00
N LEU A 28 10.82 -12.47 8.24
CA LEU A 28 12.24 -12.80 8.40
C LEU A 28 12.77 -12.40 9.78
N VAL A 29 12.39 -11.22 10.27
CA VAL A 29 12.75 -10.79 11.63
C VAL A 29 12.17 -11.73 12.69
N ALA A 30 10.90 -12.12 12.55
CA ALA A 30 10.26 -13.07 13.47
C ALA A 30 10.97 -14.43 13.49
N LEU A 31 11.38 -14.93 12.31
CA LEU A 31 12.19 -16.15 12.21
C LEU A 31 13.55 -16.01 12.90
N GLY A 32 14.23 -14.87 12.72
CA GLY A 32 15.49 -14.58 13.39
C GLY A 32 15.36 -14.50 14.91
N ILE A 33 14.31 -13.83 15.42
CA ILE A 33 14.00 -13.80 16.85
C ILE A 33 13.73 -15.22 17.37
N ALA A 34 12.95 -16.03 16.64
CA ALA A 34 12.66 -17.41 17.04
C ALA A 34 13.94 -18.27 17.12
N ASP A 35 14.87 -18.11 16.18
CA ASP A 35 16.17 -18.81 16.21
C ASP A 35 17.00 -18.42 17.44
N ILE A 36 17.08 -17.12 17.75
CA ILE A 36 17.79 -16.62 18.95
C ILE A 36 17.15 -17.19 20.22
N VAL A 37 15.82 -17.09 20.34
CA VAL A 37 15.07 -17.62 21.50
C VAL A 37 15.30 -19.11 21.66
N ARG A 38 15.25 -19.88 20.56
CA ARG A 38 15.53 -21.31 20.58
C ARG A 38 16.94 -21.62 21.11
N ARG A 39 17.97 -20.92 20.65
CA ARG A 39 19.36 -21.12 21.13
C ARG A 39 19.52 -20.85 22.63
N ILE A 40 18.76 -19.88 23.16
CA ILE A 40 18.72 -19.59 24.60
C ILE A 40 18.10 -20.77 25.36
N PHE A 41 16.96 -21.29 24.90
CA PHE A 41 16.30 -22.44 25.54
C PHE A 41 17.11 -23.73 25.42
N ASP A 42 17.83 -23.92 24.32
CA ASP A 42 18.73 -25.05 24.09
C ASP A 42 20.05 -24.94 24.92
N GLN A 43 20.19 -23.92 25.78
CA GLN A 43 21.38 -23.61 26.59
C GLN A 43 22.67 -23.44 25.75
N GLN A 44 22.54 -23.11 24.48
CA GLN A 44 23.67 -22.91 23.56
C GLN A 44 24.30 -21.52 23.69
N VAL A 45 23.77 -20.69 24.59
CA VAL A 45 24.22 -19.32 24.81
C VAL A 45 24.57 -19.14 26.28
N VAL A 46 25.83 -18.76 26.54
CA VAL A 46 26.38 -18.60 27.89
C VAL A 46 26.04 -17.22 28.49
N ASP A 47 25.87 -16.20 27.63
CA ASP A 47 25.51 -14.83 28.03
C ASP A 47 24.25 -14.36 27.28
N VAL A 48 23.20 -14.06 28.04
CA VAL A 48 21.84 -13.77 27.53
C VAL A 48 21.64 -12.28 27.23
N GLU A 49 22.51 -11.39 27.73
CA GLU A 49 22.34 -9.93 27.58
C GLU A 49 22.40 -9.48 26.11
N GLY A 50 23.43 -9.94 25.38
CA GLY A 50 23.60 -9.66 23.95
C GLY A 50 22.42 -10.13 23.08
N PRO A 51 22.00 -11.41 23.18
CA PRO A 51 20.80 -11.94 22.50
C PRO A 51 19.53 -11.14 22.78
N MET A 52 19.31 -10.73 24.03
CA MET A 52 18.12 -9.94 24.41
C MET A 52 18.14 -8.55 23.77
N ALA A 53 19.29 -7.88 23.75
CA ALA A 53 19.44 -6.60 23.07
C ALA A 53 19.20 -6.74 21.55
N ALA A 54 19.68 -7.83 20.93
CA ALA A 54 19.42 -8.13 19.52
C ALA A 54 17.92 -8.34 19.24
N ILE A 55 17.22 -9.10 20.08
CA ILE A 55 15.76 -9.29 19.97
C ILE A 55 15.04 -7.95 20.06
N ALA A 56 15.38 -7.11 21.05
CA ALA A 56 14.76 -5.81 21.23
C ALA A 56 14.98 -4.90 20.01
N GLY A 57 16.21 -4.84 19.48
CA GLY A 57 16.54 -4.07 18.28
C GLY A 57 15.81 -4.55 17.04
N LEU A 58 15.77 -5.87 16.82
CA LEU A 58 15.03 -6.50 15.73
C LEU A 58 13.53 -6.21 15.81
N ALA A 59 12.93 -6.35 17.00
CA ALA A 59 11.52 -6.07 17.24
C ALA A 59 11.19 -4.59 17.00
N ALA A 60 12.01 -3.67 17.52
CA ALA A 60 11.84 -2.23 17.30
C ALA A 60 11.91 -1.87 15.82
N PHE A 61 12.86 -2.45 15.08
CA PHE A 61 13.01 -2.19 13.66
C PHE A 61 11.87 -2.79 12.82
N ALA A 62 11.40 -4.00 13.15
CA ALA A 62 10.20 -4.58 12.53
C ALA A 62 8.95 -3.72 12.77
N PHE A 63 8.77 -3.24 14.01
CA PHE A 63 7.67 -2.33 14.34
C PHE A 63 7.76 -1.02 13.56
N PHE A 64 8.95 -0.43 13.46
CA PHE A 64 9.18 0.78 12.67
C PHE A 64 8.82 0.57 11.19
N VAL A 65 9.22 -0.55 10.59
CA VAL A 65 8.89 -0.90 9.20
C VAL A 65 7.38 -1.08 9.02
N LEU A 66 6.70 -1.77 9.95
CA LEU A 66 5.24 -1.93 9.91
C LEU A 66 4.51 -0.59 10.04
N TYR A 67 5.01 0.29 10.90
CA TYR A 67 4.42 1.59 11.16
C TYR A 67 4.56 2.54 9.96
N THR A 68 5.72 2.53 9.32
CA THR A 68 6.03 3.43 8.20
C THR A 68 5.59 2.89 6.83
N GLY A 69 5.53 1.57 6.65
CA GLY A 69 5.34 0.93 5.34
C GLY A 69 4.43 -0.29 5.32
N GLY A 70 3.96 -0.78 6.47
CA GLY A 70 3.19 -2.03 6.59
C GLY A 70 1.69 -1.91 6.32
N GLN A 71 1.19 -0.73 5.95
CA GLN A 71 -0.24 -0.51 5.74
C GLN A 71 -0.77 -1.26 4.52
N LEU A 72 -1.72 -2.16 4.75
CA LEU A 72 -2.57 -2.71 3.72
C LEU A 72 -3.66 -1.70 3.39
N VAL A 73 -4.04 -1.58 2.12
CA VAL A 73 -5.11 -0.66 1.71
C VAL A 73 -6.14 -1.41 0.90
N SER A 74 -7.41 -1.22 1.21
CA SER A 74 -8.53 -1.72 0.42
C SER A 74 -9.39 -0.55 -0.01
N ILE A 75 -9.74 -0.54 -1.28
CA ILE A 75 -10.61 0.46 -1.90
C ILE A 75 -11.78 -0.30 -2.47
N ALA A 76 -12.99 0.14 -2.14
CA ALA A 76 -14.21 -0.35 -2.73
C ALA A 76 -14.87 0.78 -3.51
N PHE A 77 -15.20 0.51 -4.76
CA PHE A 77 -16.03 1.33 -5.63
C PHE A 77 -17.36 0.62 -5.75
N ASP A 78 -18.44 1.32 -5.45
CA ASP A 78 -19.81 0.84 -5.56
C ASP A 78 -20.61 1.86 -6.38
N ARG A 79 -20.94 1.47 -7.61
CA ARG A 79 -21.64 2.33 -8.56
C ARG A 79 -23.12 2.48 -8.24
N GLU A 80 -23.76 1.43 -7.69
CA GLU A 80 -25.17 1.49 -7.33
C GLU A 80 -25.40 2.43 -6.14
N ARG A 81 -24.47 2.42 -5.18
CA ARG A 81 -24.55 3.27 -3.98
C ARG A 81 -23.87 4.62 -4.14
N ASP A 82 -23.31 4.92 -5.31
CA ASP A 82 -22.53 6.12 -5.62
C ASP A 82 -21.39 6.38 -4.61
N GLN A 83 -20.65 5.34 -4.23
CA GLN A 83 -19.71 5.39 -3.10
C GLN A 83 -18.32 4.84 -3.43
N ILE A 84 -17.32 5.53 -2.89
CA ILE A 84 -15.92 5.10 -2.85
C ILE A 84 -15.52 5.02 -1.38
N CYS A 85 -15.16 3.83 -0.93
CA CYS A 85 -14.70 3.56 0.43
C CYS A 85 -13.22 3.17 0.41
N LEU A 86 -12.38 4.01 0.99
CA LEU A 86 -10.95 3.76 1.20
C LEU A 86 -10.73 3.31 2.65
N ARG A 87 -10.07 2.16 2.83
CA ARG A 87 -9.74 1.60 4.13
C ARG A 87 -8.27 1.26 4.20
N HIS A 88 -7.58 1.85 5.17
CA HIS A 88 -6.22 1.50 5.56
C HIS A 88 -6.27 0.55 6.74
N TYR A 89 -5.65 -0.61 6.58
CA TYR A 89 -5.51 -1.67 7.57
C TYR A 89 -4.03 -1.75 7.96
N GLY A 90 -3.73 -1.50 9.23
CA GLY A 90 -2.38 -1.44 9.76
C GLY A 90 -2.36 -0.65 11.06
N LEU A 91 -1.17 -0.22 11.50
CA LEU A 91 -1.02 0.50 12.77
C LEU A 91 -1.66 1.90 12.78
N ARG A 92 -1.91 2.49 11.62
CA ARG A 92 -2.72 3.72 11.48
C ARG A 92 -3.96 3.38 10.65
N GLY A 93 -5.01 2.91 11.32
CA GLY A 93 -6.29 2.67 10.68
C GLY A 93 -6.89 3.98 10.20
N LEU A 94 -7.25 4.06 8.92
CA LEU A 94 -7.93 5.21 8.33
C LEU A 94 -9.08 4.71 7.46
N ARG A 95 -10.27 5.27 7.65
CA ARG A 95 -11.42 5.04 6.79
C ARG A 95 -11.86 6.37 6.20
N THR A 96 -11.91 6.44 4.88
CA THR A 96 -12.39 7.63 4.16
C THR A 96 -13.47 7.20 3.19
N GLU A 97 -14.57 7.95 3.17
CA GLU A 97 -15.68 7.74 2.24
C GLU A 97 -15.89 9.00 1.41
N ARG A 98 -16.11 8.79 0.11
CA ARG A 98 -16.35 9.85 -0.88
C ARG A 98 -17.42 9.37 -1.87
N ARG A 99 -18.13 10.31 -2.48
CA ARG A 99 -19.09 9.98 -3.54
C ARG A 99 -18.38 9.71 -4.84
N MET A 100 -18.90 8.77 -5.63
CA MET A 100 -18.31 8.43 -6.91
C MET A 100 -18.61 9.49 -7.97
N SER A 101 -19.80 10.10 -7.91
CA SER A 101 -20.26 11.21 -8.74
C SER A 101 -19.40 12.48 -8.62
N ASP A 102 -18.69 12.64 -7.52
CA ASP A 102 -17.76 13.74 -7.32
C ASP A 102 -16.41 13.52 -8.05
N VAL A 103 -16.13 12.31 -8.55
CA VAL A 103 -14.88 12.02 -9.25
C VAL A 103 -14.91 12.61 -10.66
N THR A 104 -13.87 13.35 -10.99
CA THR A 104 -13.72 14.04 -12.29
C THR A 104 -12.60 13.46 -13.15
N ALA A 105 -11.56 12.90 -12.52
CA ALA A 105 -10.45 12.28 -13.24
C ALA A 105 -9.80 11.15 -12.43
N LEU A 106 -9.30 10.16 -13.16
CA LEU A 106 -8.38 9.13 -12.66
C LEU A 106 -6.97 9.50 -13.13
N GLU A 107 -6.13 10.00 -12.21
CA GLU A 107 -4.76 10.43 -12.51
C GLU A 107 -3.76 9.33 -12.16
N VAL A 108 -2.87 9.00 -13.10
CA VAL A 108 -1.73 8.10 -12.87
C VAL A 108 -0.45 8.93 -12.92
N ARG A 109 0.09 9.25 -11.75
CA ARG A 109 1.33 10.01 -11.61
C ARG A 109 2.53 9.09 -11.73
N VAL A 110 3.42 9.41 -12.66
CA VAL A 110 4.70 8.70 -12.86
C VAL A 110 5.81 9.56 -12.24
N LEU A 111 6.59 8.99 -11.32
CA LEU A 111 7.68 9.74 -10.67
C LEU A 111 9.05 9.45 -11.29
N ARG A 112 9.51 8.19 -11.24
CA ARG A 112 10.79 7.73 -11.83
C ARG A 112 10.73 6.23 -12.13
N ARG A 113 11.31 5.81 -13.27
CA ARG A 113 11.64 4.40 -13.63
C ARG A 113 10.62 3.35 -13.14
N ALA A 114 9.34 3.53 -13.46
CA ALA A 114 8.19 2.65 -13.11
C ALA A 114 7.53 2.84 -11.73
N GLN A 115 7.85 3.89 -10.97
CA GLN A 115 7.08 4.27 -9.79
C GLN A 115 5.82 5.06 -10.19
N HIS A 116 4.65 4.46 -9.95
CA HIS A 116 3.34 5.01 -10.23
C HIS A 116 2.58 5.29 -8.93
N ARG A 117 1.80 6.37 -8.92
CA ARG A 117 0.79 6.64 -7.89
C ARG A 117 -0.54 6.90 -8.57
N ILE A 118 -1.58 6.23 -8.11
CA ILE A 118 -2.92 6.43 -8.64
C ILE A 118 -3.67 7.37 -7.69
N GLU A 119 -4.22 8.43 -8.23
CA GLU A 119 -4.96 9.45 -7.50
C GLU A 119 -6.32 9.67 -8.17
N LEU A 120 -7.36 9.84 -7.36
CA LEU A 120 -8.66 10.32 -7.83
C LEU A 120 -8.73 11.82 -7.61
N ARG A 121 -9.16 12.54 -8.64
CA ARG A 121 -9.45 13.97 -8.53
C ARG A 121 -10.94 14.19 -8.39
N PHE A 122 -11.33 14.91 -7.35
CA PHE A 122 -12.73 15.25 -7.08
C PHE A 122 -13.07 16.64 -7.61
N ARG A 123 -14.37 16.90 -7.80
CA ARG A 123 -14.92 18.20 -8.20
C ARG A 123 -14.56 19.31 -7.21
N SER A 124 -14.38 18.97 -5.94
CA SER A 124 -13.88 19.88 -4.89
C SER A 124 -12.44 20.35 -5.10
N GLY A 125 -11.69 19.75 -6.03
CA GLY A 125 -10.25 19.95 -6.20
C GLY A 125 -9.40 19.07 -5.28
N GLU A 126 -10.01 18.34 -4.35
CA GLU A 126 -9.32 17.35 -3.51
C GLU A 126 -8.74 16.22 -4.37
N ARG A 127 -7.55 15.74 -3.99
CA ARG A 127 -6.94 14.53 -4.57
C ARG A 127 -6.90 13.44 -3.52
N LEU A 128 -7.53 12.31 -3.80
CA LEU A 128 -7.46 11.13 -2.93
C LEU A 128 -6.45 10.14 -3.53
N PRO A 129 -5.32 9.89 -2.85
CA PRO A 129 -4.41 8.85 -3.27
C PRO A 129 -5.04 7.48 -3.01
N LEU A 130 -5.20 6.70 -4.08
CA LEU A 130 -5.64 5.31 -3.98
C LEU A 130 -4.53 4.42 -3.43
N THR A 131 -3.28 4.77 -3.72
CA THR A 131 -2.11 4.06 -3.21
C THR A 131 -1.39 4.88 -2.15
N PRO A 132 -1.14 4.31 -0.95
CA PRO A 132 -0.41 5.01 0.11
C PRO A 132 1.05 5.28 -0.28
N TYR A 133 1.64 4.39 -1.10
CA TYR A 133 3.01 4.47 -1.58
C TYR A 133 3.06 4.44 -3.10
N TYR A 134 4.22 4.80 -3.65
CA TYR A 134 4.52 4.59 -5.06
C TYR A 134 4.63 3.10 -5.34
N ILE A 135 3.81 2.61 -6.26
CA ILE A 135 3.78 1.22 -6.67
C ILE A 135 4.59 1.04 -7.94
N ILE A 136 5.38 -0.03 -7.98
CA ILE A 136 6.30 -0.33 -9.09
C ILE A 136 5.56 -1.05 -10.23
N SER A 137 4.41 -1.66 -9.96
CA SER A 137 3.54 -2.21 -11.01
C SER A 137 2.06 -2.06 -10.64
N VAL A 138 1.33 -1.37 -11.52
CA VAL A 138 -0.13 -1.51 -11.62
C VAL A 138 -0.35 -2.50 -12.74
N THR A 139 -1.09 -3.59 -12.49
CA THR A 139 -1.51 -4.46 -13.59
C THR A 139 -2.45 -3.69 -14.51
N ASN A 140 -2.23 -3.74 -15.82
CA ASN A 140 -3.10 -3.09 -16.82
C ASN A 140 -4.59 -3.47 -16.66
N ARG A 141 -4.88 -4.67 -16.13
CA ARG A 141 -6.25 -5.10 -15.77
C ARG A 141 -6.86 -4.24 -14.67
N GLY A 142 -6.11 -3.91 -13.62
CA GLY A 142 -6.60 -3.09 -12.52
C GLY A 142 -6.94 -1.67 -12.96
N LEU A 143 -6.05 -1.05 -13.75
CA LEU A 143 -6.28 0.29 -14.30
C LEU A 143 -7.50 0.32 -15.22
N LYS A 144 -7.64 -0.68 -16.11
CA LYS A 144 -8.81 -0.82 -17.00
C LYS A 144 -10.11 -1.08 -16.24
N GLY A 145 -10.06 -1.80 -15.12
CA GLY A 145 -11.21 -2.02 -14.25
C GLY A 145 -11.69 -0.72 -13.60
N MET A 146 -10.76 0.06 -13.05
CA MET A 146 -11.05 1.38 -12.45
C MET A 146 -11.58 2.38 -13.49
N SER A 147 -10.97 2.44 -14.67
CA SER A 147 -11.43 3.34 -15.73
C SER A 147 -12.85 2.98 -16.20
N ARG A 148 -13.18 1.69 -16.30
CA ARG A 148 -14.53 1.22 -16.67
C ARG A 148 -15.58 1.60 -15.63
N ILE A 149 -15.34 1.29 -14.35
CA ILE A 149 -16.36 1.53 -13.32
C ILE A 149 -16.62 3.02 -13.13
N LEU A 150 -15.56 3.84 -13.24
CA LEU A 150 -15.64 5.29 -13.14
C LEU A 150 -16.14 5.95 -14.44
N ALA A 151 -16.17 5.23 -15.56
CA ALA A 151 -16.41 5.78 -16.90
C ALA A 151 -15.48 6.97 -17.24
N LEU A 152 -14.22 6.88 -16.80
CA LEU A 152 -13.20 7.92 -16.99
C LEU A 152 -11.95 7.33 -17.63
N GLU A 153 -11.36 8.04 -18.59
CA GLU A 153 -10.07 7.66 -19.14
C GLU A 153 -8.93 7.99 -18.17
N PRO A 154 -7.99 7.05 -17.92
CA PRO A 154 -6.87 7.29 -17.03
C PRO A 154 -5.91 8.30 -17.67
N THR A 155 -5.72 9.44 -17.01
CA THR A 155 -4.78 10.48 -17.46
C THR A 155 -3.41 10.20 -16.88
N VAL A 156 -2.41 9.97 -17.73
CA VAL A 156 -1.02 9.75 -17.28
C VAL A 156 -0.32 11.09 -17.12
N ILE A 157 0.14 11.39 -15.91
CA ILE A 157 0.91 12.60 -15.61
C ILE A 157 2.39 12.20 -15.55
N ALA A 158 3.14 12.61 -16.57
CA ALA A 158 4.57 12.42 -16.65
C ALA A 158 5.30 13.26 -15.58
N PRO A 159 6.48 12.82 -15.10
CA PRO A 159 7.27 13.63 -14.18
C PRO A 159 7.66 14.95 -14.87
N PRO A 160 7.72 16.08 -14.14
CA PRO A 160 8.22 17.32 -14.72
C PRO A 160 9.63 17.04 -15.27
N SER A 161 9.81 17.23 -16.58
CA SER A 161 11.14 17.27 -17.15
C SER A 161 11.88 18.38 -16.41
N ARG A 162 13.02 18.06 -15.79
CA ARG A 162 13.93 19.11 -15.34
C ARG A 162 14.31 19.88 -16.60
N VAL A 163 13.70 21.05 -16.78
CA VAL A 163 14.27 22.08 -17.66
C VAL A 163 15.52 22.53 -16.93
N ILE A 164 16.65 21.91 -17.26
CA ILE A 164 17.96 22.41 -16.90
C ILE A 164 18.10 23.68 -17.75
N ARG A 165 17.89 24.84 -17.13
CA ARG A 165 18.32 26.13 -17.66
C ARG A 165 19.71 26.42 -17.14
#